data_AF-A0A2V7E782-F1
#
_entry.id   AF-A0A2V7E782-F1
#
_cell.length_a   1.000
_cell.length_b   1.000
_cell.length_c   1.000
_cell.angle_alpha   90.00
_cell.angle_beta   90.00
_cell.angle_gamma   90.00
#
_symmetry.space_group_name_H-M   'P 1'
#
loop_
_entity.id
_entity.type
_entity.pdbx_description
1 polymer ?
#
loop_
_entity_poly.entity_id
_entity_poly.type
_entity_poly.pdbx_seq_one_letter_code
_entity_poly.pdbx_strand_id
1 'polypeptide(L)' 'MLIVAAFTLGAGTAEWTVTDDIFKAMKVNRVVPPVPASDLTLPALDGGSIRLADLKGRVVILGFFVTG' A
#
# COMPACT_ATOMS: atom_id res chain seq x y z
N MET A 1 14.01 -28.14 42.17
CA MET A 1 13.33 -29.00 41.18
C MET A 1 13.04 -28.13 39.96
N LEU A 2 13.80 -28.32 38.86
CA LEU A 2 13.73 -27.53 37.64
C LEU A 2 13.52 -28.51 36.48
N ILE A 3 12.44 -28.36 35.71
CA ILE A 3 12.24 -29.12 34.47
C ILE A 3 12.74 -28.27 33.31
N VAL A 4 13.75 -28.81 32.62
CA VAL A 4 14.26 -28.33 31.34
C VAL A 4 13.42 -28.96 30.24
N ALA A 5 12.83 -28.15 29.37
CA ALA A 5 12.26 -28.61 28.10
C ALA A 5 13.15 -28.08 26.97
N ALA A 6 13.94 -28.99 26.38
CA ALA A 6 14.70 -28.71 25.17
C ALA A 6 13.76 -28.88 23.97
N PHE A 7 13.48 -27.79 23.27
CA PHE A 7 12.88 -27.81 21.93
C PHE A 7 13.89 -27.22 20.95
N THR A 8 14.47 -28.08 20.12
CA THR A 8 15.30 -27.67 18.98
C THR A 8 14.38 -27.27 17.83
N LEU A 9 14.12 -25.97 17.65
CA LEU A 9 13.57 -25.46 16.39
C LEU A 9 14.72 -25.12 15.45
N GLY A 10 14.77 -25.77 14.30
CA GLY A 10 15.72 -25.48 13.24
C GLY A 10 15.66 -24.01 12.84
N ALA A 11 16.84 -23.37 12.78
CA ALA A 11 17.01 -22.02 12.27
C ALA A 11 16.81 -22.02 10.75
N GLY A 12 15.55 -22.10 10.31
CA GLY A 12 15.16 -21.66 8.98
C GLY A 12 15.07 -20.14 9.02
N THR A 13 16.12 -19.44 8.59
CA THR A 13 15.99 -18.03 8.22
C THR A 13 15.09 -17.99 6.99
N ALA A 14 13.79 -17.78 7.19
CA ALA A 14 12.90 -17.37 6.12
C ALA A 14 13.32 -15.96 5.72
N GLU A 15 14.28 -15.89 4.80
CA GLU A 15 14.59 -14.68 4.06
C GLU A 15 13.37 -14.43 3.17
N TRP A 16 12.48 -13.55 3.62
CA TRP A 16 11.44 -13.00 2.76
C TRP A 16 12.14 -12.12 1.74
N THR A 17 12.64 -12.73 0.66
CA THR A 17 12.97 -12.01 -0.56
C THR A 17 11.62 -11.51 -1.10
N VAL A 18 11.20 -10.33 -0.65
CA VAL A 18 10.14 -9.55 -1.28
C VAL A 18 10.72 -9.06 -2.60
N THR A 19 10.96 -10.00 -3.51
CA THR A 19 11.43 -9.75 -4.86
C THR A 19 10.39 -8.84 -5.50
N ASP A 20 10.85 -7.87 -6.29
CA ASP A 20 10.07 -6.93 -7.12
C ASP A 20 8.85 -7.54 -7.85
N ASP A 21 8.79 -8.87 -7.93
CA ASP A 21 7.75 -9.70 -8.51
C ASP A 21 6.35 -9.45 -7.95
N ILE A 22 6.18 -9.12 -6.65
CA ILE A 22 4.82 -8.90 -6.11
C ILE A 22 4.16 -7.65 -6.68
N PHE A 23 4.92 -6.57 -6.90
CA PHE A 23 4.40 -5.34 -7.49
C PHE A 23 4.18 -5.51 -8.99
N LYS A 24 5.02 -6.32 -9.64
CA LYS A 24 4.84 -6.72 -11.04
C LYS A 24 3.58 -7.56 -11.23
N ALA A 25 3.29 -8.48 -10.31
CA ALA A 25 2.05 -9.26 -10.30
C ALA A 25 0.81 -8.37 -10.10
N MET A 26 0.93 -7.31 -9.28
CA MET A 26 -0.12 -6.29 -9.10
C MET A 26 -0.17 -5.25 -10.24
N LYS A 27 0.68 -5.36 -11.27
CA LYS A 27 0.82 -4.39 -12.36
C LYS A 27 1.04 -2.96 -11.88
N VAL A 28 1.73 -2.79 -10.75
CA VAL A 28 2.07 -1.47 -10.22
C VAL A 28 3.23 -0.92 -11.03
N ASN A 29 3.02 0.23 -11.66
CA ASN A 29 4.09 0.95 -12.37
C ASN A 29 4.47 2.22 -11.61
N ARG A 30 5.74 2.34 -11.24
CA ARG A 30 6.25 3.56 -10.61
C ARG A 30 6.48 4.62 -11.68
N VAL A 31 5.78 5.74 -11.58
CA VAL A 31 5.96 6.88 -12.49
C VAL A 31 7.23 7.63 -12.09
N VAL A 32 8.26 7.55 -12.94
CA VAL A 32 9.52 8.31 -12.82
C VAL A 32 9.83 8.93 -14.20
N PRO A 33 10.00 10.26 -14.31
CA PRO A 33 9.97 11.26 -13.23
C PRO A 33 8.55 11.51 -12.69
N PRO A 34 8.39 12.12 -11.49
CA PRO A 34 7.08 12.45 -10.95
C PRO A 34 6.29 13.35 -11.91
N VAL A 35 5.03 12.99 -12.15
CA VAL A 35 4.10 13.78 -12.97
C VAL A 35 3.17 14.54 -12.03
N PRO A 36 2.87 15.83 -12.31
CA PRO A 36 1.85 16.57 -11.57
C PRO A 36 0.52 15.84 -11.57
N ALA A 37 -0.12 15.73 -10.40
CA ALA A 37 -1.47 15.17 -10.30
C ALA A 37 -2.49 16.13 -10.94
N SER A 38 -3.51 15.58 -11.59
CA SER A 38 -4.63 16.34 -12.15
C SER A 38 -5.42 17.07 -11.06
N ASP A 39 -6.04 18.21 -11.42
CA ASP A 39 -7.01 18.86 -10.53
C ASP A 39 -8.31 18.03 -10.50
N LEU A 40 -8.38 17.12 -9.53
CA LEU A 40 -9.50 16.23 -9.34
C LEU A 40 -10.43 16.75 -8.25
N THR A 41 -11.71 16.76 -8.56
CA THR A 41 -12.80 17.09 -7.62
C THR A 41 -13.78 15.92 -7.61
N LEU A 42 -14.06 15.37 -6.43
CA LEU A 42 -14.95 14.24 -6.22
C LEU A 42 -16.13 14.64 -5.31
N PRO A 43 -17.31 14.04 -5.49
CA PRO A 43 -18.38 14.14 -4.50
C PRO A 43 -17.96 13.39 -3.23
N ALA A 44 -18.24 14.00 -2.08
CA ALA A 44 -18.02 13.38 -0.78
C ALA A 44 -19.28 12.63 -0.32
N LEU A 45 -19.10 11.69 0.61
CA LEU A 45 -20.20 10.89 1.16
C LEU A 45 -21.20 11.72 1.98
N ASP A 46 -20.76 12.87 2.48
CA ASP A 46 -21.60 13.83 3.22
C ASP A 46 -22.39 14.78 2.30
N GLY A 47 -22.33 14.57 0.97
CA GLY A 47 -22.95 15.43 -0.03
C GLY A 47 -22.14 16.69 -0.37
N GLY A 48 -20.97 16.88 0.25
CA GLY A 48 -20.01 17.92 -0.10
C GLY A 48 -19.14 17.54 -1.29
N SER A 49 -17.99 18.20 -1.38
CA SER A 49 -16.99 17.92 -2.40
C SER A 49 -15.58 17.92 -1.80
N ILE A 50 -14.74 17.03 -2.30
CA ILE A 50 -13.32 16.93 -1.94
C ILE A 50 -12.48 17.23 -3.18
N ARG A 51 -11.55 18.18 -3.05
CA ARG A 51 -10.56 18.47 -4.09
C ARG A 51 -9.21 17.88 -3.71
N LEU A 52 -8.51 17.29 -4.67
CA LEU A 52 -7.15 16.77 -4.43
C LEU A 52 -6.18 17.90 -4.01
N ALA A 53 -6.42 19.13 -4.47
CA ALA A 53 -5.66 20.32 -4.08
C ALA A 53 -5.74 20.64 -2.58
N ASP A 54 -6.84 20.28 -1.91
CA ASP A 54 -7.03 20.53 -0.48
C ASP A 54 -6.20 19.57 0.39
N LEU A 55 -5.69 18.47 -0.19
CA LEU A 55 -4.87 17.45 0.46
C LEU A 55 -3.35 17.63 0.20
N LYS A 56 -2.93 18.80 -0.30
CA LYS A 56 -1.51 19.10 -0.54
C LYS A 56 -0.65 18.86 0.70
N GLY A 57 0.55 18.32 0.48
CA GLY A 57 1.49 17.97 1.55
C GLY A 57 1.20 16.65 2.26
N ARG A 58 0.16 15.91 1.83
CA ARG A 58 -0.17 14.58 2.34
C ARG A 58 0.03 13.52 1.25
N VAL A 59 0.32 12.29 1.68
CA VAL A 59 0.29 11.13 0.78
C VAL A 59 -1.16 10.71 0.60
N VAL A 60 -1.62 10.59 -0.64
CA VAL A 60 -3.01 10.26 -0.99
C VAL A 60 -3.02 9.03 -1.89
N ILE A 61 -3.94 8.10 -1.63
CA ILE A 61 -4.19 6.92 -2.47
C ILE A 61 -5.59 7.07 -3.07
N LEU A 62 -5.68 7.01 -4.40
CA LEU A 62 -6.95 7.06 -5.13
C LEU A 62 -7.30 5.66 -5.63
N GLY A 63 -8.43 5.11 -5.16
CA GLY A 63 -8.96 3.84 -5.61
C GLY A 63 -10.20 4.04 -6.49
N PHE A 64 -10.22 3.42 -7.67
CA PHE A 64 -11.39 3.37 -8.55
C PHE A 64 -11.99 1.97 -8.46
N PHE A 65 -13.24 1.87 -8.04
CA PHE A 65 -13.96 0.61 -7.88
C PHE A 65 -15.37 0.73 -8.44
N VAL A 66 -15.93 -0.41 -8.84
CA VAL A 66 -17.33 -0.52 -9.27
C VAL A 66 -18.08 -1.23 -8.15
N THR A 67 -19.11 -0.58 -7.62
CA THR A 67 -20.07 -1.22 -6.72
C THR A 67 -21.16 -1.83 -7.58
N GLY A 68 -21.18 -3.18 -7.65
CA GLY A 68 -22.27 -3.93 -8.26
C GLY A 68 -23.49 -4.06 -7.35
#